data_AF-A0A5U0QUU1-F1
#
_entry.id   AF-A0A5U0QUU1-F1
#
_cell.length_a   1.000
_cell.length_b   1.000
_cell.length_c   1.000
_cell.angle_alpha   90.00
_cell.angle_beta   90.00
_cell.angle_gamma   90.00
#
_symmetry.space_group_name_H-M   'P 1'
#
loop_
_entity.id
_entity.type
_entity.pdbx_description
1 polymer ?
#
loop_
_entity_poly.entity_id
_entity_poly.type
_entity_poly.pdbx_seq_one_letter_code
_entity_poly.pdbx_strand_id
1 'polypeptide(L)' 'MAMEDEKTQLDEWKKYRVLVNRVDTSSPIWPEIPS' A
#
# COMPACT_ATOMS: atom_id res chain seq x y z
N MET A 1 -18.20 8.92 -11.22
CA MET A 1 -16.77 8.94 -10.90
C MET A 1 -16.65 9.07 -9.39
N ALA A 2 -16.70 7.95 -8.67
CA ALA A 2 -16.62 7.91 -7.20
C ALA A 2 -16.25 6.48 -6.75
N MET A 3 -16.86 5.47 -7.38
CA MET A 3 -16.61 4.06 -7.05
C MET A 3 -15.27 3.52 -7.58
N GLU A 4 -14.73 4.11 -8.65
CA GLU A 4 -13.45 3.68 -9.25
C GLU A 4 -12.25 4.13 -8.43
N ASP A 5 -12.31 5.33 -7.84
CA ASP A 5 -11.29 5.85 -6.92
C ASP A 5 -11.23 5.02 -5.64
N GLU A 6 -12.38 4.71 -5.03
CA GLU A 6 -12.43 3.85 -3.84
C GLU A 6 -11.89 2.44 -4.12
N LYS A 7 -12.17 1.88 -5.31
CA LYS A 7 -11.63 0.57 -5.70
C LYS A 7 -10.12 0.62 -5.92
N THR A 8 -9.62 1.72 -6.47
CA THR A 8 -8.20 1.94 -6.75
C THR A 8 -7.43 2.12 -5.45
N GLN A 9 -7.92 2.99 -4.55
CA GLN A 9 -7.35 3.13 -3.21
C GLN A 9 -7.30 1.79 -2.48
N LEU A 10 -8.38 1.00 -2.48
CA LEU A 10 -8.37 -0.31 -1.82
C LEU A 10 -7.32 -1.27 -2.40
N ASP A 11 -7.07 -1.24 -3.71
CA ASP A 11 -6.03 -2.04 -4.35
C ASP A 11 -4.62 -1.55 -4.00
N GLU A 12 -4.43 -0.23 -3.95
CA GLU A 12 -3.18 0.41 -3.51
C GLU A 12 -2.86 0.08 -2.05
N TRP A 13 -3.85 0.20 -1.15
CA TRP A 13 -3.73 -0.19 0.25
C TRP A 13 -3.41 -1.68 0.42
N LYS A 14 -3.98 -2.55 -0.43
CA LYS A 14 -3.67 -3.99 -0.43
C LYS A 14 -2.22 -4.26 -0.84
N LYS A 15 -1.73 -3.59 -1.89
CA LYS A 15 -0.32 -3.67 -2.32
C LYS A 15 0.63 -3.12 -1.26
N TYR A 16 0.29 -1.98 -0.67
CA TYR A 16 1.05 -1.34 0.41
C TYR A 16 1.22 -2.27 1.61
N ARG A 17 0.13 -2.88 2.10
CA ARG A 17 0.15 -3.84 3.21
C ARG A 17 1.05 -5.03 2.92
N VAL A 18 1.05 -5.51 1.68
CA VAL A 18 1.90 -6.62 1.25
C VAL A 18 3.38 -6.20 1.21
N LEU A 19 3.69 -5.01 0.71
CA LEU A 19 5.06 -4.47 0.72
C LEU A 19 5.57 -4.29 2.16
N VAL A 20 4.75 -3.69 3.03
CA VAL A 20 5.03 -3.54 4.47
C VAL A 20 5.30 -4.87 5.15
N ASN A 21 4.54 -5.92 4.84
CA ASN A 21 4.77 -7.24 5.43
C ASN A 21 6.12 -7.86 5.01
N ARG A 22 6.62 -7.45 3.84
CA ARG A 22 7.90 -7.89 3.27
C ARG A 22 9.06 -6.97 3.62
N VAL A 23 8.79 -5.87 4.33
CA VAL A 23 9.85 -4.95 4.75
C VAL A 23 10.80 -5.70 5.67
N ASP A 24 12.06 -5.70 5.27
CA ASP A 24 13.11 -6.35 6.03
C ASP A 24 13.37 -5.57 7.31
N THR A 25 13.28 -6.24 8.46
CA THR A 25 13.42 -5.59 9.77
C THR A 25 14.84 -5.12 10.06
N SER A 26 15.83 -5.61 9.33
CA SER A 26 17.24 -5.21 9.49
C SER A 26 17.61 -3.95 8.70
N SER A 27 16.85 -3.60 7.66
CA SER A 27 16.97 -2.33 6.94
C SER A 27 15.59 -1.92 6.41
N PRO A 28 14.75 -1.31 7.25
CA PRO A 28 13.35 -1.17 6.92
C PRO A 28 13.15 -0.04 5.90
N ILE A 29 12.95 -0.42 4.63
CA ILE A 29 12.54 0.50 3.56
C ILE A 29 11.02 0.52 3.52
N TRP A 30 10.44 1.50 4.21
CA TRP A 30 9.01 1.69 4.23
C TRP A 30 8.52 2.29 2.91
N PRO A 31 7.51 1.67 2.25
CA PRO A 31 6.86 2.27 1.09
C PRO A 31 6.07 3.52 1.49
N GLU A 32 5.76 4.38 0.52
CA GLU A 32 4.93 5.57 0.72
C GLU A 32 3.45 5.20 0.82
N ILE A 33 2.73 5.84 1.75
CA ILE A 33 1.32 5.55 2.02
C ILE A 33 0.48 6.14 0.89
N PRO A 34 -0.34 5.34 0.19
CA PRO A 34 -1.24 5.87 -0.83
C PRO A 34 -2.28 6.81 -0.20
N SER A 35 -2.61 7.91 -0.89
CA SER A 35 -3.54 8.95 -0.41
C SER A 35 -4.97 8.76 -0.91
#